data_AF-A0A5C9AK45-F1
#
_entry.id   AF-A0A5C9AK45-F1
#
_cell.length_a   1.000
_cell.length_b   1.000
_cell.length_c   1.000
_cell.angle_alpha   90.00
_cell.angle_beta   90.00
_cell.angle_gamma   90.00
#
_symmetry.space_group_name_H-M   'P 1'
#
loop_
_entity.id
_entity.type
_entity.pdbx_description
1 polymer ?
#
loop_
_entity_poly.entity_id
_entity_poly.type
_entity_poly.pdbx_seq_one_letter_code
_entity_poly.pdbx_strand_id
1 'polypeptide(L)'
;MPHTIKKMSLIGLILMIFTSVFGFANSPSAYYLMGYSAIPFYIFSALLFFIPFALMMAEMGAAYRKEEGGIYSWMNNSVGPRFAFIGTFMWFSSYIIWMVSTSAKVWVPFSTFLYGSDMTQHWRIAGLEPTQVVGLLAVAWMILVTVVASKGINKIARITAVGGIAVMCLNLVLL
;
A
#
# COMPACT_ATOMS: atom_id res chain seq x y z
N MET A 1 25.45 26.19 -11.19
CA MET A 1 25.97 24.82 -11.03
C MET A 1 24.92 23.88 -11.60
N PRO A 2 25.23 23.01 -12.58
CA PRO A 2 24.23 22.08 -13.08
C PRO A 2 23.94 21.08 -11.95
N HIS A 3 22.69 20.99 -11.50
CA HIS A 3 22.25 19.93 -10.61
C HIS A 3 22.41 18.60 -11.36
N THR A 4 23.49 17.88 -11.09
CA THR A 4 23.66 16.50 -11.55
C THR A 4 22.56 15.67 -10.91
N ILE A 5 21.51 15.36 -11.69
CA ILE A 5 20.46 14.43 -11.29
C ILE A 5 21.15 13.11 -10.92
N LYS A 6 21.24 12.83 -9.63
CA LYS A 6 21.87 11.62 -9.10
C LYS A 6 21.00 10.44 -9.54
N LYS A 7 21.39 9.78 -10.63
CA LYS A 7 20.69 8.60 -11.15
C LYS A 7 20.67 7.52 -10.07
N MET A 8 19.49 7.03 -9.74
CA MET A 8 19.33 5.98 -8.73
C MET A 8 19.98 4.69 -9.23
N SER A 9 20.73 4.01 -8.36
CA SER A 9 21.32 2.70 -8.69
C SER A 9 20.22 1.68 -8.98
N LEU A 10 20.45 0.76 -9.91
CA LEU A 10 19.52 -0.33 -10.26
C LEU A 10 19.10 -1.12 -9.00
N ILE A 11 20.05 -1.44 -8.14
CA ILE A 11 19.79 -2.14 -6.88
C ILE A 11 18.91 -1.28 -5.97
N GLY A 12 19.16 0.04 -5.91
CA GLY A 12 18.33 0.97 -5.15
C GLY A 12 16.90 1.05 -5.68
N LEU A 13 16.71 1.02 -7.00
CA LEU A 13 15.40 0.98 -7.64
C LEU A 13 14.65 -0.32 -7.31
N ILE A 14 15.32 -1.47 -7.43
CA ILE A 14 14.74 -2.78 -7.12
C ILE A 14 14.28 -2.82 -5.65
N LEU A 15 15.12 -2.37 -4.72
CA LEU A 15 14.77 -2.33 -3.29
C LEU A 15 13.59 -1.39 -3.00
N MET A 16 13.52 -0.24 -3.67
CA MET A 16 12.41 0.70 -3.52
C MET A 16 11.08 0.09 -4.01
N ILE A 17 11.10 -0.61 -5.16
CA ILE A 17 9.92 -1.30 -5.69
C ILE A 17 9.54 -2.45 -4.77
N PHE A 18 10.50 -3.27 -4.34
CA PHE A 18 10.24 -4.39 -3.44
C PHE A 18 9.59 -3.93 -2.14
N THR A 19 10.13 -2.91 -1.47
CA THR A 19 9.60 -2.41 -0.19
C THR A 19 8.24 -1.72 -0.31
N SER A 20 7.89 -1.17 -1.48
CA SER A 20 6.59 -0.53 -1.71
C SER A 20 5.50 -1.51 -2.15
N VAL A 21 5.85 -2.56 -2.88
CA VAL A 21 4.89 -3.54 -3.43
C VAL A 21 4.73 -4.76 -2.52
N PHE A 22 5.80 -5.16 -1.80
CA PHE A 22 5.77 -6.38 -0.99
C PHE A 22 4.99 -6.18 0.31
N GLY A 23 3.72 -6.54 0.28
CA GLY A 23 2.85 -6.56 1.45
C GLY A 23 3.04 -7.84 2.27
N PHE A 24 3.93 -7.83 3.26
CA PHE A 24 4.18 -8.98 4.15
C PHE A 24 2.91 -9.59 4.76
N ALA A 25 1.88 -8.79 5.03
CA ALA A 25 0.62 -9.27 5.60
C ALA A 25 -0.26 -10.04 4.60
N ASN A 26 -0.06 -9.86 3.28
CA ASN A 26 -0.94 -10.43 2.26
C ASN A 26 -0.72 -11.94 2.10
N SER A 27 0.53 -12.43 2.19
CA SER A 27 0.84 -13.85 2.04
C SER A 27 0.27 -14.72 3.18
N PRO A 28 0.45 -14.36 4.48
CA PRO A 28 -0.19 -15.08 5.58
C PRO A 28 -1.71 -15.00 5.52
N SER A 29 -2.28 -13.85 5.13
CA SER A 29 -3.73 -13.70 4.99
C SER A 29 -4.30 -14.63 3.91
N ALA A 30 -3.61 -14.75 2.77
CA ALA A 30 -4.02 -15.65 1.69
C ALA A 30 -3.93 -17.12 2.11
N TYR A 31 -2.87 -17.49 2.86
CA TYR A 31 -2.75 -18.84 3.43
C TYR A 31 -3.83 -19.12 4.50
N TYR A 32 -4.14 -18.15 5.34
CA TYR A 32 -5.20 -18.30 6.35
C TYR A 32 -6.58 -18.52 5.71
N LEU A 33 -6.87 -17.83 4.60
CA LEU A 33 -8.17 -17.90 3.93
C LEU A 33 -8.32 -19.10 2.98
N MET A 34 -7.26 -19.50 2.28
CA MET A 34 -7.33 -20.52 1.21
C MET A 34 -6.28 -21.63 1.34
N GLY A 35 -5.45 -21.62 2.38
CA GLY A 35 -4.37 -22.59 2.59
C GLY A 35 -3.42 -22.69 1.39
N TYR A 36 -3.00 -23.91 1.07
CA TYR A 36 -2.15 -24.18 -0.09
C TYR A 36 -2.88 -23.99 -1.43
N SER A 37 -4.21 -23.95 -1.45
CA SER A 37 -4.99 -23.69 -2.67
C SER A 37 -4.79 -22.26 -3.20
N ALA A 38 -4.20 -21.34 -2.42
CA ALA A 38 -3.80 -20.02 -2.91
C ALA A 38 -2.65 -20.06 -3.94
N ILE A 39 -1.78 -21.08 -3.90
CA ILE A 39 -0.59 -21.20 -4.75
C ILE A 39 -0.92 -21.10 -6.26
N PRO A 40 -1.86 -21.90 -6.81
CA PRO A 40 -2.20 -21.80 -8.23
C PRO A 40 -2.71 -20.39 -8.59
N PHE A 41 -3.50 -19.75 -7.73
CA PHE A 41 -3.98 -18.38 -7.98
C PHE A 41 -2.85 -17.36 -8.02
N TYR A 42 -1.82 -17.51 -7.17
CA TYR A 42 -0.63 -16.67 -7.24
C TYR A 42 0.16 -16.90 -8.53
N ILE A 43 0.30 -18.15 -8.98
CA ILE A 43 0.96 -18.46 -10.26
C ILE A 43 0.20 -17.84 -11.43
N PHE A 44 -1.13 -18.03 -11.48
CA PHE A 44 -1.98 -17.43 -12.50
C PHE A 44 -1.91 -15.90 -12.49
N SER A 45 -1.96 -15.28 -11.30
CA SER A 45 -1.84 -13.82 -11.15
C SER A 45 -0.46 -13.31 -11.58
N ALA A 46 0.61 -14.06 -11.29
CA ALA A 46 1.95 -13.69 -11.70
C ALA A 46 2.09 -13.71 -13.24
N LEU A 47 1.62 -14.76 -13.90
CA LEU A 47 1.76 -14.95 -15.33
C LEU A 47 0.83 -14.05 -16.16
N LEU A 48 -0.45 -13.96 -15.77
CA LEU A 48 -1.47 -13.27 -16.57
C LEU A 48 -1.62 -11.79 -16.23
N PHE A 49 -1.23 -11.38 -15.03
CA PHE A 49 -1.40 -9.99 -14.58
C PHE A 49 -0.06 -9.32 -14.29
N PHE A 50 0.75 -9.87 -13.38
CA PHE A 50 1.94 -9.17 -12.89
C PHE A 50 3.03 -8.97 -13.96
N ILE A 51 3.38 -10.02 -14.69
CA ILE A 51 4.41 -9.93 -15.75
C ILE A 51 3.98 -8.98 -16.88
N PRO A 52 2.77 -9.14 -17.50
CA PRO A 52 2.33 -8.22 -18.55
C PRO A 52 2.24 -6.77 -18.05
N PHE A 53 1.71 -6.56 -16.85
CA PHE A 53 1.60 -5.23 -16.26
C PHE A 53 2.98 -4.60 -16.02
N ALA A 54 3.94 -5.35 -15.47
CA ALA A 54 5.29 -4.86 -15.24
C ALA A 54 5.98 -4.44 -16.55
N LEU A 55 5.79 -5.20 -17.63
CA LEU A 55 6.32 -4.86 -18.96
C LEU A 55 5.67 -3.59 -19.51
N MET A 56 4.35 -3.45 -19.41
CA MET A 56 3.63 -2.25 -19.84
C MET A 56 4.09 -1.00 -19.06
N MET A 57 4.25 -1.11 -17.75
CA MET A 57 4.74 -0.02 -16.90
C MET A 57 6.19 0.34 -17.22
N ALA A 58 7.03 -0.64 -17.54
CA ALA A 58 8.42 -0.42 -17.96
C ALA A 58 8.48 0.32 -19.31
N GLU A 59 7.65 -0.07 -20.27
CA GLU A 59 7.57 0.58 -21.59
C GLU A 59 7.06 2.01 -21.48
N MET A 60 5.95 2.24 -20.76
CA MET A 60 5.40 3.59 -20.53
C MET A 60 6.38 4.49 -19.77
N GLY A 61 7.05 3.97 -18.73
CA GLY A 61 8.07 4.70 -17.98
C GLY A 61 9.30 5.05 -18.80
N ALA A 62 9.68 4.21 -19.78
CA ALA A 62 10.77 4.50 -20.70
C ALA A 62 10.36 5.51 -21.79
N ALA A 63 9.17 5.34 -22.37
CA ALA A 63 8.64 6.21 -23.43
C ALA A 63 8.41 7.66 -22.93
N TYR A 64 7.88 7.81 -21.73
CA TYR A 64 7.54 9.12 -21.14
C TYR A 64 8.54 9.56 -20.06
N ARG A 65 9.82 9.18 -20.16
CA ARG A 65 10.85 9.46 -19.12
C ARG A 65 11.08 10.95 -18.84
N LYS A 66 10.69 11.83 -19.76
CA LYS A 66 10.82 13.29 -19.62
C LYS A 66 9.56 13.96 -19.05
N GLU A 67 8.47 13.21 -18.90
CA GLU A 67 7.22 13.73 -18.36
C GLU A 67 7.12 13.49 -16.86
N GLU A 68 6.75 14.53 -16.12
CA GLU A 68 6.64 14.49 -14.67
C GLU A 68 5.24 14.05 -14.19
N GLY A 69 4.26 13.93 -15.10
CA GLY A 69 2.86 13.66 -14.76
C GLY A 69 2.52 12.19 -14.44
N GLY A 70 3.50 11.28 -14.45
CA GLY A 70 3.31 9.87 -14.11
C GLY A 70 2.17 9.21 -14.92
N ILE A 71 1.27 8.49 -14.24
CA ILE A 71 0.16 7.75 -14.86
C ILE A 71 -0.73 8.67 -15.70
N TYR A 72 -1.02 9.89 -15.23
CA TYR A 72 -1.85 10.84 -15.97
C TYR A 72 -1.20 11.20 -17.32
N SER A 73 0.08 11.53 -17.30
CA SER A 73 0.88 11.82 -18.51
C SER A 73 0.84 10.66 -19.50
N TRP A 74 1.06 9.44 -19.01
CA TRP A 74 1.10 8.24 -19.86
C TRP A 74 -0.25 8.00 -20.52
N MET A 75 -1.34 8.10 -19.75
CA MET A 75 -2.69 7.92 -20.27
C MET A 75 -3.11 9.06 -21.20
N ASN A 76 -2.76 10.31 -20.89
CA ASN A 76 -3.15 11.45 -21.72
C ASN A 76 -2.56 11.35 -23.13
N ASN A 77 -1.30 10.93 -23.22
CA ASN A 77 -0.62 10.75 -24.50
C ASN A 77 -1.03 9.46 -25.23
N SER A 78 -1.50 8.43 -24.51
CA SER A 78 -1.86 7.14 -25.12
C SER A 78 -3.33 7.04 -25.54
N VAL A 79 -4.25 7.53 -24.70
CA VAL A 79 -5.70 7.35 -24.86
C VAL A 79 -6.49 8.67 -24.80
N GLY A 80 -5.81 9.79 -24.53
CA GLY A 80 -6.40 11.12 -24.48
C GLY A 80 -6.82 11.60 -23.09
N PRO A 81 -7.12 12.91 -22.96
CA PRO A 81 -7.28 13.59 -21.66
C PRO A 81 -8.48 13.11 -20.85
N ARG A 82 -9.59 12.75 -21.50
CA ARG A 82 -10.80 12.28 -20.80
C ARG A 82 -10.54 10.99 -20.03
N PHE A 83 -9.92 10.01 -20.67
CA PHE A 83 -9.60 8.73 -20.03
C PHE A 83 -8.47 8.87 -19.02
N ALA A 84 -7.49 9.73 -19.27
CA ALA A 84 -6.44 10.03 -18.31
C ALA A 84 -6.99 10.61 -17.00
N PHE A 85 -7.94 11.54 -17.09
CA PHE A 85 -8.62 12.10 -15.92
C PHE A 85 -9.40 11.02 -15.15
N ILE A 86 -10.23 10.22 -15.86
CA ILE A 86 -11.02 9.14 -15.23
C ILE A 86 -10.09 8.14 -14.53
N GLY A 87 -9.04 7.66 -15.21
CA GLY A 87 -8.11 6.68 -14.64
C GLY A 87 -7.36 7.22 -13.41
N THR A 88 -6.90 8.46 -13.48
CA THR A 88 -6.22 9.10 -12.35
C THR A 88 -7.17 9.33 -11.17
N PHE A 89 -8.43 9.70 -11.44
CA PHE A 89 -9.45 9.85 -10.41
C PHE A 89 -9.84 8.52 -9.76
N MET A 90 -9.98 7.45 -10.55
CA MET A 90 -10.19 6.09 -10.04
C MET A 90 -9.02 5.63 -9.17
N TRP A 91 -7.78 5.90 -9.60
CA TRP A 91 -6.59 5.59 -8.83
C TRP A 91 -6.58 6.32 -7.48
N PHE A 92 -6.88 7.62 -7.48
CA PHE A 92 -7.00 8.42 -6.26
C PHE A 92 -8.10 7.90 -5.33
N SER A 93 -9.28 7.57 -5.87
CA SER A 93 -10.40 7.05 -5.09
C SER A 93 -10.10 5.69 -4.47
N SER A 94 -9.43 4.81 -5.22
CA SER A 94 -8.94 3.51 -4.72
C SER A 94 -7.98 3.68 -3.55
N TYR A 95 -7.12 4.71 -3.60
CA TYR A 95 -6.17 5.00 -2.53
C TYR A 95 -6.86 5.38 -1.21
N ILE A 96 -7.98 6.10 -1.27
CA ILE A 96 -8.79 6.44 -0.08
C ILE A 96 -9.36 5.17 0.55
N ILE A 97 -9.95 4.28 -0.27
CA ILE A 97 -10.50 3.00 0.20
C ILE A 97 -9.39 2.15 0.83
N TRP A 98 -8.22 2.12 0.20
CA TRP A 98 -7.05 1.41 0.69
C TRP A 98 -6.56 1.94 2.04
N MET A 99 -6.57 3.26 2.25
CA MET A 99 -6.21 3.88 3.52
C MET A 99 -7.16 3.45 4.65
N VAL A 100 -8.47 3.45 4.40
CA VAL A 100 -9.48 3.00 5.38
C VAL A 100 -9.30 1.52 5.70
N SER A 101 -9.12 0.67 4.69
CA SER A 101 -8.87 -0.77 4.87
C SER A 101 -7.59 -1.04 5.66
N THR A 102 -6.53 -0.25 5.41
CA THR A 102 -5.27 -0.34 6.14
C THR A 102 -5.44 0.05 7.60
N SER A 103 -6.25 1.07 7.90
CA SER A 103 -6.49 1.45 9.30
C SER A 103 -7.18 0.33 10.09
N ALA A 104 -8.10 -0.42 9.49
CA ALA A 104 -8.74 -1.55 10.16
C ALA A 104 -7.72 -2.62 10.56
N LYS A 105 -6.71 -2.87 9.70
CA LYS A 105 -5.59 -3.78 10.01
C LYS A 105 -4.69 -3.29 11.15
N VAL A 106 -4.77 -2.03 11.55
CA VAL A 106 -4.08 -1.49 12.73
C VAL A 106 -4.96 -1.62 13.97
N TRP A 107 -6.23 -1.22 13.90
CA TRP A 107 -7.13 -1.19 15.05
C TRP A 107 -7.56 -2.58 15.52
N VAL A 108 -7.78 -3.53 14.61
CA VAL A 108 -8.21 -4.89 14.98
C VAL A 108 -7.13 -5.60 15.84
N PRO A 109 -5.85 -5.70 15.40
CA PRO A 109 -4.80 -6.27 16.26
C PRO A 109 -4.57 -5.48 17.54
N PHE A 110 -4.70 -4.14 17.50
CA PHE A 110 -4.57 -3.30 18.69
C PHE A 110 -5.67 -3.58 19.72
N SER A 111 -6.91 -3.78 19.28
CA SER A 111 -8.01 -4.21 20.15
C SER A 111 -7.72 -5.58 20.76
N THR A 112 -7.29 -6.55 19.94
CA THR A 112 -6.96 -7.90 20.41
C THR A 112 -5.81 -7.87 21.42
N PHE A 113 -4.81 -7.00 21.24
CA PHE A 113 -3.72 -6.82 22.20
C PHE A 113 -4.21 -6.30 23.57
N LEU A 114 -5.15 -5.36 23.59
CA LEU A 114 -5.65 -4.77 24.84
C LEU A 114 -6.68 -5.65 25.56
N TYR A 115 -7.59 -6.28 24.82
CA TYR A 115 -8.77 -6.97 25.37
C TYR A 115 -8.74 -8.49 25.17
N GLY A 116 -7.68 -9.04 24.57
CA GLY A 116 -7.56 -10.48 24.27
C GLY A 116 -8.51 -10.98 23.17
N SER A 117 -9.34 -10.10 22.59
CA SER A 117 -10.31 -10.42 21.54
C SER A 117 -10.62 -9.19 20.68
N ASP A 118 -11.11 -9.42 19.46
CA ASP A 118 -11.52 -8.32 18.58
C ASP A 118 -12.81 -7.68 19.10
N MET A 119 -12.66 -6.47 19.65
CA MET A 119 -13.73 -5.70 20.24
C MET A 119 -14.21 -4.57 19.32
N THR A 120 -13.63 -4.44 18.12
CA THR A 120 -13.98 -3.41 17.14
C THR A 120 -15.43 -3.52 16.66
N GLN A 121 -16.00 -4.74 16.68
CA GLN A 121 -17.40 -5.01 16.37
C GLN A 121 -18.37 -4.72 17.53
N HIS A 122 -17.86 -4.44 18.73
CA HIS A 122 -18.66 -4.22 19.93
C HIS A 122 -18.59 -2.78 20.46
N TRP A 123 -17.65 -1.97 19.97
CA TRP A 123 -17.53 -0.56 20.37
C TRP A 123 -18.71 0.26 19.86
N ARG A 124 -19.56 0.68 20.79
CA ARG A 124 -20.64 1.64 20.56
C ARG A 124 -20.33 2.90 21.34
N ILE A 125 -19.95 3.96 20.63
CA ILE A 125 -19.65 5.26 21.24
C ILE A 125 -20.76 6.22 20.84
N ALA A 126 -21.39 6.88 21.81
CA ALA A 126 -22.39 7.93 21.60
C ALA A 126 -23.56 7.55 20.65
N GLY A 127 -23.99 6.28 20.68
CA GLY A 127 -25.10 5.78 19.85
C GLY A 127 -24.73 5.43 18.40
N LEU A 128 -23.43 5.48 18.03
CA LEU A 128 -22.95 5.09 16.71
C LEU A 128 -22.83 3.56 16.58
N GLU A 129 -23.12 3.05 15.38
CA GLU A 129 -22.88 1.66 15.02
C GLU A 129 -21.38 1.34 15.03
N PRO A 130 -20.97 0.10 15.36
CA PRO A 130 -19.56 -0.28 15.43
C PRO A 130 -18.77 0.03 14.15
N THR A 131 -19.37 -0.14 12.97
CA THR A 131 -18.76 0.20 11.68
C THR A 131 -18.47 1.70 11.54
N GLN A 132 -19.34 2.55 12.07
CA GLN A 132 -19.16 4.00 12.07
C GLN A 132 -18.06 4.42 13.07
N VAL A 133 -17.97 3.76 14.22
CA VAL A 133 -16.91 3.98 15.21
C VAL A 133 -15.54 3.60 14.62
N VAL A 134 -15.43 2.45 13.95
CA VAL A 134 -14.21 2.05 13.25
C VAL A 134 -13.87 3.01 12.11
N GLY A 135 -14.88 3.51 11.39
CA GLY A 135 -14.70 4.55 10.37
C GLY A 135 -14.12 5.85 10.96
N LEU A 136 -14.61 6.30 12.11
CA LEU A 136 -14.09 7.49 12.80
C LEU A 136 -12.65 7.28 13.28
N LEU A 137 -12.34 6.11 13.83
CA LEU A 137 -10.98 5.72 14.20
C LEU A 137 -10.05 5.65 12.99
N ALA A 138 -10.56 5.25 11.82
CA ALA A 138 -9.80 5.29 10.58
C ALA A 138 -9.49 6.72 10.14
N VAL A 139 -10.44 7.65 10.27
CA VAL A 139 -10.20 9.07 10.01
C VAL A 139 -9.14 9.64 10.97
N ALA A 140 -9.24 9.33 12.26
CA ALA A 140 -8.24 9.76 13.25
C ALA A 140 -6.85 9.21 12.94
N TRP A 141 -6.76 7.93 12.54
CA TRP A 141 -5.51 7.30 12.10
C TRP A 141 -4.93 7.98 10.86
N MET A 142 -5.75 8.27 9.84
CA MET A 142 -5.31 8.97 8.64
C MET A 142 -4.72 10.35 8.97
N ILE A 143 -5.39 11.14 9.84
CA ILE A 143 -4.87 12.43 10.29
C ILE A 143 -3.50 12.27 10.96
N LEU A 144 -3.36 11.28 11.86
CA LEU A 144 -2.09 11.01 12.53
C LEU A 144 -0.99 10.69 11.52
N VAL A 145 -1.25 9.77 10.58
CA VAL A 145 -0.28 9.41 9.52
C VAL A 145 0.09 10.61 8.67
N THR A 146 -0.87 11.45 8.28
CA THR A 146 -0.61 12.69 7.53
C THR A 146 0.25 13.68 8.31
N VAL A 147 0.01 13.85 9.62
CA VAL A 147 0.83 14.71 10.48
C VAL A 147 2.25 14.18 10.62
N VAL A 148 2.41 12.86 10.78
CA VAL A 148 3.74 12.22 10.83
C VAL A 148 4.47 12.38 9.50
N ALA A 149 3.77 12.17 8.37
CA ALA A 149 4.33 12.35 7.05
C ALA A 149 4.78 13.80 6.79
N SER A 150 4.02 14.77 7.29
CA SER A 150 4.33 16.20 7.18
C SER A 150 5.59 16.62 7.96
N LYS A 151 6.04 15.82 8.95
CA LYS A 151 7.25 16.09 9.76
C LYS A 151 8.56 15.61 9.11
N GLY A 152 8.51 15.12 7.86
CA GLY A 152 9.67 14.85 7.00
C GLY A 152 10.06 13.37 6.84
N ILE A 153 10.55 13.03 5.65
CA ILE A 153 10.87 11.66 5.19
C ILE A 153 11.85 10.92 6.10
N ASN A 154 12.81 11.60 6.73
CA ASN A 154 13.81 10.96 7.59
C ASN A 154 13.17 10.25 8.81
N LYS A 155 12.06 10.77 9.35
CA LYS A 155 11.35 10.11 10.46
C LYS A 155 10.58 8.88 9.98
N ILE A 156 9.98 8.96 8.80
CA ILE A 156 9.26 7.84 8.17
C ILE A 156 10.23 6.67 7.94
N ALA A 157 11.39 6.95 7.32
CA ALA A 157 12.39 5.93 7.03
C ALA A 157 12.83 5.15 8.28
N ARG A 158 13.02 5.84 9.42
CA ARG A 158 13.40 5.21 10.69
C ARG A 158 12.29 4.33 11.26
N ILE A 159 11.04 4.80 11.22
CA ILE A 159 9.87 4.03 11.69
C ILE A 159 9.66 2.79 10.81
N THR A 160 9.75 2.94 9.49
CA THR A 160 9.62 1.83 8.54
C THR A 160 10.72 0.79 8.70
N ALA A 161 11.97 1.20 8.98
CA ALA A 161 13.06 0.27 9.22
C ALA A 161 12.82 -0.62 10.46
N VAL A 162 12.38 -0.02 11.58
CA VAL A 162 12.04 -0.76 12.80
C VAL A 162 10.83 -1.68 12.58
N GLY A 163 9.79 -1.18 11.90
CA GLY A 163 8.62 -1.99 11.55
C GLY A 163 8.97 -3.17 10.65
N GLY A 164 9.83 -2.97 9.66
CA GLY A 164 10.30 -4.02 8.76
C GLY A 164 11.07 -5.13 9.48
N ILE A 165 11.97 -4.76 10.40
CA ILE A 165 12.70 -5.74 11.24
C ILE A 165 11.72 -6.51 12.13
N ALA A 166 10.77 -5.83 12.78
CA ALA A 166 9.77 -6.48 13.63
C ALA A 166 8.91 -7.49 12.86
N VAL A 167 8.45 -7.13 11.65
CA VAL A 167 7.69 -8.02 10.77
C VAL A 167 8.53 -9.22 10.32
N MET A 168 9.81 -9.01 9.99
CA MET A 168 10.72 -10.09 9.60
C MET A 168 10.94 -11.07 10.77
N CYS A 169 11.15 -10.57 11.98
CA CYS A 169 11.25 -11.40 13.19
C CYS A 169 9.96 -12.16 13.49
N LEU A 170 8.79 -11.51 13.36
CA LEU A 170 7.50 -12.17 13.55
C LEU A 170 7.30 -13.32 12.56
N ASN A 171 7.66 -13.13 11.29
CA ASN A 171 7.57 -14.21 10.31
C ASN A 171 8.53 -15.36 10.64
N LEU A 172 9.75 -15.10 11.12
CA LEU A 172 10.71 -16.14 11.53
C LEU A 172 10.27 -16.94 12.76
N VAL A 173 9.48 -16.35 13.66
CA VAL A 173 9.02 -16.98 14.90
C VAL A 173 7.67 -17.70 14.72
N LEU A 174 6.84 -17.25 13.77
CA LEU A 174 5.49 -17.78 13.52
C LEU A 174 5.42 -18.76 12.33
N LEU A 175 6.48 -18.87 11.52
CA LEU A 175 6.73 -19.99 10.60
C LEU A 175 7.34 -21.17 11.36
#